data_AF-A0A2S6SC48-F1
#
_entry.id   AF-A0A2S6SC48-F1
#
_cell.length_a   1.000
_cell.length_b   1.000
_cell.length_c   1.000
_cell.angle_alpha   90.00
_cell.angle_beta   90.00
_cell.angle_gamma   90.00
#
_symmetry.space_group_name_H-M   'P 1'
#
loop_
_entity.id
_entity.type
_entity.pdbx_description
1 polymer ?
#
loop_
_entity_poly.entity_id
_entity_poly.type
_entity_poly.pdbx_seq_one_letter_code
_entity_poly.pdbx_strand_id
1 'polypeptide(L)'
;MSLYVWIMDSLIKQKTIKKEILIKGTSLHRGKDTKLKILPAKENTGIKFIRTDKKRNNIIQARWNNVTDTKMCTVISNRSGIKVSTIEHLMAAIASYQINNLTIEINESEVPILDGSSKQFCNKIEKAGVVNQSKNQKFIKILNNIKLKSKHTYA
;
A
#
# COMPACT_ATOMS: atom_id res chain seq x y z
N MET A 1 19.97 3.73 12.51
CA MET A 1 20.37 2.52 11.77
C MET A 1 20.21 1.36 12.74
N SER A 2 19.44 0.32 12.41
CA SER A 2 19.16 -0.80 13.33
C SER A 2 20.17 -1.92 13.10
N LEU A 3 20.66 -2.58 14.16
CA LEU A 3 21.62 -3.70 14.14
C LEU A 3 21.17 -4.91 13.30
N TYR A 4 19.93 -4.93 12.83
CA TYR A 4 19.32 -6.08 12.16
C TYR A 4 19.04 -5.88 10.68
N VAL A 5 19.03 -4.62 10.21
CA VAL A 5 18.53 -4.27 8.88
C VAL A 5 19.41 -3.23 8.21
N TRP A 6 19.76 -3.47 6.95
CA TRP A 6 20.49 -2.52 6.12
C TRP A 6 19.71 -2.16 4.85
N ILE A 7 19.73 -0.88 4.49
CA ILE A 7 19.11 -0.37 3.27
C ILE A 7 20.17 -0.37 2.18
N MET A 8 19.98 -1.22 1.17
CA MET A 8 20.90 -1.37 0.05
C MET A 8 20.40 -0.59 -1.16
N ASP A 9 21.29 0.16 -1.80
CA ASP A 9 21.06 0.67 -3.15
C ASP A 9 21.24 -0.49 -4.15
N SER A 10 20.29 -0.62 -5.08
CA SER A 10 20.34 -1.64 -6.14
C SER A 10 20.53 -1.00 -7.51
N LEU A 11 20.79 -1.80 -8.54
CA LEU A 11 20.69 -1.35 -9.94
C LEU A 11 19.25 -1.46 -10.49
N ILE A 12 18.34 -2.07 -9.73
CA ILE A 12 16.93 -2.21 -10.09
C ILE A 12 16.27 -0.84 -9.99
N LYS A 13 15.54 -0.42 -11.01
CA LYS A 13 14.84 0.86 -11.04
C LYS A 13 13.56 0.82 -10.22
N GLN A 14 13.21 1.95 -9.61
CA GLN A 14 11.88 2.13 -9.02
C GLN A 14 10.81 2.02 -10.10
N LYS A 15 9.62 1.56 -9.72
CA LYS A 15 8.49 1.38 -10.62
C LYS A 15 7.26 2.17 -10.18
N THR A 16 6.48 2.59 -11.16
CA THR A 16 5.13 3.15 -11.04
C THR A 16 4.23 2.55 -12.14
N ILE A 17 2.92 2.72 -12.05
CA ILE A 17 2.01 2.38 -13.17
C ILE A 17 2.17 3.35 -14.35
N LYS A 18 1.85 2.92 -15.57
CA LYS A 18 1.89 3.75 -16.79
C LYS A 18 0.65 4.62 -16.96
N LYS A 19 -0.53 4.06 -16.62
CA LYS A 19 -1.84 4.72 -16.75
C LYS A 19 -2.57 4.66 -15.42
N GLU A 20 -3.50 5.59 -15.21
CA GLU A 20 -4.37 5.56 -14.02
C GLU A 20 -5.28 4.32 -14.01
N ILE A 21 -5.62 3.85 -12.81
CA ILE A 21 -6.54 2.74 -12.60
C ILE A 21 -7.73 3.24 -11.81
N LEU A 22 -8.94 2.91 -12.29
CA LEU A 22 -10.19 3.14 -11.58
C LEU A 22 -10.77 1.80 -11.11
N ILE A 23 -11.12 1.73 -9.83
CA ILE A 23 -11.77 0.57 -9.20
C ILE A 23 -12.98 1.07 -8.44
N LYS A 24 -14.10 0.37 -8.60
CA LYS A 24 -15.31 0.57 -7.81
C LYS A 24 -15.70 -0.77 -7.20
N GLY A 25 -16.17 -0.74 -5.97
CA GLY A 25 -16.67 -1.93 -5.29
C GLY A 25 -17.17 -1.60 -3.89
N THR A 26 -17.64 -2.60 -3.18
CA THR A 26 -18.17 -2.46 -1.82
C THR A 26 -17.08 -2.74 -0.80
N SER A 27 -17.04 -1.97 0.29
CA SER A 27 -16.16 -2.22 1.44
C SER A 27 -16.65 -3.43 2.25
N LEU A 28 -15.75 -4.29 2.75
CA LEU A 28 -16.12 -5.51 3.49
C LEU A 28 -16.86 -5.21 4.80
N HIS A 29 -16.28 -4.35 5.65
CA HIS A 29 -16.77 -4.16 7.02
C HIS A 29 -17.88 -3.10 7.13
N ARG A 30 -18.00 -2.21 6.15
CA ARG A 30 -18.96 -1.08 6.18
C ARG A 30 -20.11 -1.19 5.19
N GLY A 31 -20.03 -2.10 4.20
CA GLY A 31 -21.04 -2.20 3.15
C GLY A 31 -21.21 -0.95 2.29
N LYS A 32 -20.21 -0.05 2.23
CA LYS A 32 -20.26 1.20 1.48
C LYS A 32 -19.63 1.11 0.10
N ASP A 33 -20.19 1.86 -0.84
CA ASP A 33 -19.62 2.06 -2.17
C ASP A 33 -18.31 2.85 -2.10
N THR A 34 -17.24 2.17 -2.45
CA THR A 34 -15.88 2.72 -2.47
C THR A 34 -15.39 2.83 -3.90
N LYS A 35 -14.79 3.99 -4.21
CA LYS A 35 -14.11 4.29 -5.46
C LYS A 35 -12.64 4.56 -5.15
N LEU A 36 -11.78 3.79 -5.81
CA LEU A 36 -10.34 4.00 -5.82
C LEU A 36 -9.90 4.57 -7.16
N LYS A 37 -9.01 5.55 -7.09
CA LYS A 37 -8.21 6.03 -8.22
C LYS A 37 -6.74 5.85 -7.88
N ILE A 38 -6.05 5.00 -8.62
CA ILE A 38 -4.61 4.77 -8.46
C ILE A 38 -3.89 5.53 -9.56
N LEU A 39 -3.00 6.43 -9.15
CA LEU A 39 -2.25 7.33 -10.01
C LEU A 39 -0.76 7.02 -9.96
N PRO A 40 -0.03 7.21 -11.08
CA PRO A 40 1.41 7.18 -11.04
C PRO A 40 1.95 8.27 -10.12
N ALA A 41 3.09 8.00 -9.48
CA ALA A 41 3.74 8.98 -8.61
C ALA A 41 5.22 9.15 -8.94
N LYS A 42 5.77 10.31 -8.57
CA LYS A 42 7.20 10.60 -8.71
C LYS A 42 8.03 9.65 -7.85
N GLU A 43 9.28 9.47 -8.22
CA GLU A 43 10.25 8.67 -7.48
C GLU A 43 10.34 9.09 -6.02
N ASN A 44 10.66 8.13 -5.15
CA ASN A 44 10.75 8.31 -3.69
C ASN A 44 9.46 8.82 -3.02
N THR A 45 8.32 8.86 -3.72
CA THR A 45 7.02 9.16 -3.09
C THR A 45 6.62 8.05 -2.12
N GLY A 46 6.96 6.81 -2.45
CA GLY A 46 6.37 5.64 -1.80
C GLY A 46 4.91 5.45 -2.20
N ILE A 47 4.22 4.59 -1.45
CA ILE A 47 2.77 4.38 -1.60
C ILE A 47 2.06 5.25 -0.57
N LYS A 48 1.15 6.11 -1.03
CA LYS A 48 0.33 6.96 -0.15
C LYS A 48 -1.14 6.88 -0.53
N PHE A 49 -2.00 6.92 0.49
CA PHE A 49 -3.44 7.05 0.36
C PHE A 49 -3.86 8.50 0.55
N ILE A 50 -4.87 8.95 -0.20
CA ILE A 50 -5.51 10.26 -0.06
C ILE A 50 -7.01 10.03 0.12
N ARG A 51 -7.52 10.40 1.30
CA ARG A 51 -8.95 10.40 1.62
C ARG A 51 -9.65 11.59 0.97
N THR A 52 -10.23 11.40 -0.22
CA THR A 52 -10.82 12.50 -1.00
C THR A 52 -12.12 13.03 -0.38
N ASP A 53 -12.75 12.27 0.51
CA ASP A 53 -13.89 12.71 1.33
C ASP A 53 -13.48 13.63 2.51
N LYS A 54 -12.18 13.83 2.75
CA LYS A 54 -11.64 14.69 3.81
C LYS A 54 -10.94 15.92 3.22
N LYS A 55 -11.28 17.11 3.74
CA LYS A 55 -10.73 18.40 3.27
C LYS A 55 -9.32 18.71 3.79
N ARG A 56 -8.92 18.15 4.94
CA ARG A 56 -7.63 18.44 5.61
C ARG A 56 -7.00 17.15 6.13
N ASN A 57 -5.68 17.15 6.25
CA ASN A 57 -4.89 16.04 6.79
C ASN A 57 -5.26 14.69 6.17
N ASN A 58 -5.58 14.66 4.89
CA ASN A 58 -6.20 13.51 4.23
C ASN A 58 -5.18 12.51 3.66
N ILE A 59 -3.88 12.77 3.81
CA ILE A 59 -2.81 11.92 3.31
C ILE A 59 -2.39 10.92 4.40
N ILE A 60 -2.32 9.64 4.05
CA ILE A 60 -1.77 8.57 4.90
C ILE A 60 -0.68 7.84 4.12
N GLN A 61 0.54 7.81 4.66
CA GLN A 61 1.65 7.04 4.07
C GLN A 61 1.47 5.56 4.40
N ALA A 62 1.57 4.66 3.42
CA ALA A 62 1.53 3.22 3.64
C ALA A 62 2.89 2.74 4.17
N ARG A 63 3.13 2.97 5.46
CA ARG A 63 4.35 2.59 6.18
C ARG A 63 3.99 1.71 7.37
N TRP A 64 4.88 0.79 7.71
CA TRP A 64 4.71 -0.13 8.84
C TRP A 64 4.42 0.61 10.16
N ASN A 65 5.04 1.76 10.38
CA ASN A 65 4.88 2.56 11.59
C ASN A 65 3.58 3.40 11.62
N ASN A 66 2.79 3.37 10.54
CA ASN A 66 1.46 3.95 10.50
C ASN A 66 0.36 2.89 10.68
N VAL A 67 0.71 1.61 10.82
CA VAL A 67 -0.26 0.55 11.11
C VAL A 67 -0.79 0.74 12.53
N THR A 68 -2.10 0.85 12.68
CA THR A 68 -2.78 1.12 13.96
C THR A 68 -3.72 0.03 14.42
N ASP A 69 -4.10 -0.90 13.54
CA ASP A 69 -4.97 -2.04 13.89
C ASP A 69 -4.70 -3.21 12.92
N THR A 70 -4.84 -4.43 13.45
CA THR A 70 -4.66 -5.71 12.75
C THR A 70 -5.71 -6.75 13.15
N LYS A 71 -6.74 -6.41 13.95
CA LYS A 71 -7.67 -7.37 14.56
C LYS A 71 -8.56 -8.11 13.55
N MET A 72 -8.73 -7.60 12.34
CA MET A 72 -9.50 -8.22 11.25
C MET A 72 -8.95 -7.90 9.86
N CYS A 73 -8.29 -6.75 9.73
CA CYS A 73 -7.65 -6.27 8.52
C CYS A 73 -6.49 -5.35 8.90
N THR A 74 -5.66 -4.97 7.94
CA THR A 74 -4.60 -3.98 8.18
C THR A 74 -5.19 -2.57 8.06
N VAL A 75 -5.05 -1.79 9.12
CA VAL A 75 -5.46 -0.39 9.16
C VAL A 75 -4.25 0.50 9.31
N ILE A 76 -4.13 1.50 8.45
CA ILE A 76 -3.16 2.58 8.59
C ILE A 76 -3.85 3.89 8.96
N SER A 77 -3.20 4.69 9.80
CA SER A 77 -3.64 6.05 10.09
C SER A 77 -2.50 7.06 10.06
N ASN A 78 -2.84 8.33 9.87
CA ASN A 78 -1.90 9.43 10.08
C ASN A 78 -2.03 10.00 11.51
N ARG A 79 -1.17 10.99 11.82
CA ARG A 79 -1.14 11.67 13.13
C ARG A 79 -2.43 12.41 13.48
N SER A 80 -3.30 12.67 12.51
CA SER A 80 -4.60 13.31 12.73
C SER A 80 -5.74 12.29 12.92
N GLY A 81 -5.43 11.00 13.02
CA GLY A 81 -6.42 9.93 13.21
C GLY A 81 -7.22 9.57 11.95
N ILE A 82 -6.91 10.16 10.79
CA ILE A 82 -7.54 9.76 9.52
C ILE A 82 -6.95 8.41 9.11
N LYS A 83 -7.84 7.47 8.78
CA LYS A 83 -7.50 6.07 8.53
C LYS A 83 -7.99 5.54 7.18
N VAL A 84 -7.32 4.49 6.71
CA VAL A 84 -7.78 3.59 5.64
C VAL A 84 -7.58 2.15 6.12
N SER A 85 -8.62 1.34 6.03
CA SER A 85 -8.62 -0.09 6.40
C SER A 85 -8.61 -1.01 5.19
N THR A 86 -8.30 -2.29 5.43
CA THR A 86 -8.36 -3.37 4.45
C THR A 86 -7.37 -3.18 3.29
N ILE A 87 -6.20 -2.61 3.58
CA ILE A 87 -5.21 -2.27 2.54
C ILE A 87 -4.42 -3.49 2.04
N GLU A 88 -4.40 -4.58 2.79
CA GLU A 88 -3.48 -5.71 2.65
C GLU A 88 -3.53 -6.38 1.27
N HIS A 89 -4.71 -6.61 0.69
CA HIS A 89 -4.83 -7.26 -0.63
C HIS A 89 -4.37 -6.34 -1.76
N LEU A 90 -4.70 -5.04 -1.67
CA LEU A 90 -4.20 -4.05 -2.61
C LEU A 90 -2.66 -3.94 -2.50
N MET A 91 -2.13 -3.90 -1.27
CA MET A 91 -0.69 -3.84 -1.04
C MET A 91 0.04 -5.11 -1.50
N ALA A 92 -0.57 -6.28 -1.34
CA ALA A 92 -0.04 -7.55 -1.86
C ALA A 92 0.05 -7.52 -3.39
N ALA A 93 -1.00 -7.05 -4.09
CA ALA A 93 -0.95 -6.85 -5.53
C ALA A 93 0.16 -5.88 -5.93
N ILE A 94 0.26 -4.70 -5.30
CA ILE A 94 1.30 -3.70 -5.58
C ILE A 94 2.71 -4.29 -5.40
N ALA A 95 2.91 -5.06 -4.32
CA ALA A 95 4.19 -5.71 -4.01
C ALA A 95 4.58 -6.76 -5.06
N SER A 96 3.62 -7.56 -5.54
CA SER A 96 3.85 -8.59 -6.58
C SER A 96 4.39 -8.01 -7.90
N TYR A 97 4.00 -6.78 -8.25
CA TYR A 97 4.52 -6.07 -9.43
C TYR A 97 5.74 -5.17 -9.11
N GLN A 98 6.25 -5.21 -7.88
CA GLN A 98 7.37 -4.42 -7.38
C GLN A 98 7.18 -2.91 -7.59
N ILE A 99 5.94 -2.42 -7.49
CA ILE A 99 5.66 -1.00 -7.65
C ILE A 99 6.05 -0.25 -6.38
N ASN A 100 6.81 0.84 -6.52
CA ASN A 100 7.33 1.60 -5.38
C ASN A 100 6.58 2.89 -5.13
N ASN A 101 6.07 3.53 -6.18
CA ASN A 101 5.53 4.88 -6.09
C ASN A 101 4.11 4.94 -6.67
N LEU A 102 3.12 5.23 -5.82
CA LEU A 102 1.73 5.43 -6.21
C LEU A 102 1.04 6.48 -5.32
N THR A 103 0.10 7.19 -5.92
CA THR A 103 -0.90 7.95 -5.17
C THR A 103 -2.25 7.23 -5.30
N ILE A 104 -2.82 6.80 -4.18
CA ILE A 104 -4.09 6.06 -4.14
C ILE A 104 -5.15 6.96 -3.54
N GLU A 105 -6.02 7.51 -4.36
CA GLU A 105 -7.17 8.29 -3.93
C GLU A 105 -8.35 7.36 -3.60
N ILE A 106 -9.01 7.61 -2.47
CA ILE A 106 -10.14 6.83 -1.99
C ILE A 106 -11.20 7.76 -1.38
N ASN A 107 -12.46 7.58 -1.77
CA ASN A 107 -13.58 8.40 -1.29
C ASN A 107 -14.21 7.90 0.01
N GLU A 108 -13.66 6.85 0.60
CA GLU A 108 -14.17 6.21 1.82
C GLU A 108 -13.01 5.69 2.68
N SER A 109 -13.34 5.23 3.89
CA SER A 109 -12.35 4.79 4.88
C SER A 109 -11.83 3.37 4.75
N GLU A 110 -12.23 2.63 3.71
CA GLU A 110 -11.93 1.21 3.56
C GLU A 110 -11.77 0.84 2.09
N VAL A 111 -10.70 0.13 1.73
CA VAL A 111 -10.47 -0.38 0.36
C VAL A 111 -11.58 -1.38 -0.02
N PRO A 112 -12.12 -1.35 -1.27
CA PRO A 112 -13.16 -2.29 -1.68
C PRO A 112 -12.64 -3.72 -1.66
N ILE A 113 -13.46 -4.66 -1.18
CA ILE A 113 -13.04 -6.05 -1.00
C ILE A 113 -12.96 -6.83 -2.32
N LEU A 114 -13.73 -6.41 -3.31
CA LEU A 114 -13.88 -7.11 -4.60
C LEU A 114 -14.29 -8.57 -4.39
N ASP A 115 -13.46 -9.53 -4.82
CA ASP A 115 -13.68 -10.97 -4.59
C ASP A 115 -12.97 -11.51 -3.33
N GLY A 116 -12.42 -10.63 -2.49
CA GLY A 116 -11.66 -11.02 -1.32
C GLY A 116 -10.23 -11.48 -1.62
N SER A 117 -9.78 -11.44 -2.87
CA SER A 117 -8.41 -11.78 -3.27
C SER A 117 -7.65 -10.57 -3.84
N SER A 118 -6.39 -10.79 -4.20
CA SER A 118 -5.59 -9.79 -4.94
C SER A 118 -5.81 -9.84 -6.46
N LYS A 119 -6.51 -10.85 -6.99
CA LYS A 119 -6.58 -11.16 -8.43
C LYS A 119 -7.08 -9.98 -9.26
N GLN A 120 -8.16 -9.33 -8.83
CA GLN A 120 -8.71 -8.21 -9.56
C GLN A 120 -7.81 -6.97 -9.54
N PHE A 121 -7.09 -6.73 -8.43
CA PHE A 121 -6.08 -5.68 -8.38
C PHE A 121 -4.93 -5.96 -9.34
N CYS A 122 -4.41 -7.20 -9.35
CA CYS A 122 -3.36 -7.63 -10.29
C CYS A 122 -3.79 -7.42 -11.75
N ASN A 123 -4.99 -7.90 -12.12
CA ASN A 123 -5.53 -7.75 -13.47
C ASN A 123 -5.62 -6.27 -13.90
N LYS A 124 -5.95 -5.37 -12.98
CA LYS A 124 -6.01 -3.93 -13.26
C LYS A 124 -4.63 -3.30 -13.40
N ILE A 125 -3.67 -3.70 -12.57
CA ILE A 125 -2.26 -3.26 -12.66
C ILE A 125 -1.65 -3.71 -13.98
N GLU A 126 -1.84 -4.96 -14.37
CA GLU A 126 -1.35 -5.51 -15.63
C GLU A 126 -1.90 -4.74 -16.83
N LYS A 127 -3.21 -4.48 -16.87
CA LYS A 127 -3.85 -3.66 -17.91
C LYS A 127 -3.34 -2.22 -17.95
N ALA A 128 -3.04 -1.62 -16.80
CA ALA A 128 -2.49 -0.28 -16.74
C ALA A 128 -1.03 -0.22 -17.21
N GLY A 129 -0.30 -1.33 -17.07
CA GLY A 129 1.13 -1.43 -17.33
C GLY A 129 1.98 -0.81 -16.22
N VAL A 130 3.22 -1.29 -16.13
CA VAL A 130 4.22 -0.82 -15.15
C VAL A 130 5.42 -0.25 -15.91
N VAL A 131 5.97 0.86 -15.41
CA VAL A 131 7.12 1.54 -16.00
C VAL A 131 8.21 1.77 -14.96
N ASN A 132 9.45 1.62 -15.40
CA ASN A 132 10.63 2.00 -14.63
C ASN A 132 10.75 3.53 -14.55
N GLN A 133 11.30 4.00 -13.44
CA GLN A 133 11.70 5.38 -13.22
C GLN A 133 13.25 5.48 -13.26
N SER A 134 13.80 6.69 -13.19
CA SER A 134 15.24 6.92 -13.28
C SER A 134 16.00 6.50 -12.03
N LYS A 135 15.39 6.65 -10.84
CA LYS A 135 16.01 6.29 -9.55
C LYS A 135 15.98 4.80 -9.27
N ASN A 136 17.01 4.36 -8.56
CA ASN A 136 17.14 2.99 -8.13
C ASN A 136 16.21 2.69 -6.93
N GLN A 137 15.68 1.48 -6.90
CA GLN A 137 14.92 0.92 -5.80
C GLN A 137 15.89 0.58 -4.65
N LYS A 138 15.41 0.84 -3.43
CA LYS A 138 16.08 0.43 -2.21
C LYS A 138 15.49 -0.86 -1.69
N PHE A 139 16.35 -1.75 -1.19
CA PHE A 139 15.95 -3.02 -0.60
C PHE A 139 16.28 -3.06 0.88
N ILE A 140 15.44 -3.76 1.63
CA ILE A 140 15.66 -4.08 3.04
C ILE A 140 16.38 -5.43 3.08
N LYS A 141 17.67 -5.42 3.43
CA LYS A 141 18.45 -6.63 3.66
C LYS A 141 18.38 -6.98 5.14
N ILE A 142 17.85 -8.16 5.45
CA ILE A 142 17.88 -8.73 6.81
C ILE A 142 19.29 -9.28 7.02
N LEU A 143 20.02 -8.73 7.99
CA LEU A 143 21.41 -9.11 8.26
C LEU A 143 21.54 -10.22 9.30
N ASN A 144 20.56 -10.30 10.21
CA ASN A 144 20.57 -11.22 11.34
C ASN A 144 19.19 -11.86 11.47
N ASN A 145 19.14 -13.07 12.03
CA ASN A 145 17.86 -13.72 12.33
C ASN A 145 17.05 -12.89 13.32
N ILE A 146 15.79 -12.61 12.97
CA ILE A 146 14.82 -11.93 13.82
C ILE A 146 13.72 -12.94 14.14
N LYS A 147 13.42 -13.12 15.43
CA LYS A 147 12.30 -13.96 15.89
C LYS A 147 11.39 -13.11 16.75
N LEU A 148 10.09 -13.17 16.51
CA LEU A 148 9.09 -12.51 17.33
C LEU A 148 8.22 -13.57 18.02
N LYS A 149 7.99 -13.40 19.33
CA LYS A 149 7.13 -14.28 20.11
C LYS A 149 5.96 -13.49 20.65
N SER A 150 4.75 -13.93 20.34
CA SER A 150 3.51 -13.46 20.97
C SER A 150 2.94 -14.55 21.88
N LYS A 151 1.98 -14.22 22.74
CA LYS A 151 1.34 -15.19 23.66
C LYS A 151 0.70 -16.39 22.94
N HIS A 152 0.29 -16.24 21.69
CA HIS A 152 -0.51 -17.24 20.98
C HIS A 152 0.04 -17.61 19.59
N THR A 153 1.09 -16.94 19.12
CA THR A 153 1.65 -17.16 17.78
C THR A 153 3.17 -16.99 17.75
N TYR A 154 3.81 -17.74 16.86
CA TYR A 154 5.21 -17.58 16.48
C TYR A 154 5.25 -17.01 15.05
N ALA A 155 6.09 -16.02 14.80
CA ALA A 155 6.36 -15.48 13.47
C ALA A 155 7.86 -15.17 13.32
#